data_AF-A0A529AT40-F1
#
_entry.id   AF-A0A529AT40-F1
#
_cell.length_a   1.000
_cell.length_b   1.000
_cell.length_c   1.000
_cell.angle_alpha   90.00
_cell.angle_beta   90.00
_cell.angle_gamma   90.00
#
_symmetry.space_group_name_H-M   'P 1'
#
loop_
_entity.id
_entity.type
_entity.pdbx_description
1 polymer ?
#
loop_
_entity_poly.entity_id
_entity_poly.type
_entity_poly.pdbx_seq_one_letter_code
_entity_poly.pdbx_strand_id
1 'polypeptide(L)'
;LLPGAITPGEIMAAREAGLRFLKFFPAEQSGGIASLKAFASPLADVKFCPTGGITGKNAADYLSLPNVICVGGSWVAPDDLVKAGKWDEIEALARAASKLGR
;
A
#
# COMPACT_ATOMS: atom_id res chain seq x y z
N LEU A 1 11.17 8.94 6.52
CA LEU A 1 10.04 8.43 7.33
C LEU A 1 8.84 8.20 6.42
N LEU A 2 8.02 7.16 6.66
CA LEU A 2 6.77 6.89 5.94
C LEU A 2 5.61 6.74 6.96
N PRO A 3 5.02 7.83 7.45
CA PRO A 3 4.01 7.77 8.51
C PRO A 3 2.63 7.36 7.97
N GLY A 4 1.82 6.79 8.86
CA GLY A 4 0.44 6.39 8.57
C GLY A 4 -0.52 7.58 8.58
N ALA A 5 -1.44 7.65 7.61
CA ALA A 5 -2.56 8.59 7.60
C ALA A 5 -3.73 8.00 6.81
N ILE A 6 -4.97 8.25 7.26
CA ILE A 6 -6.20 7.72 6.64
C ILE A 6 -7.28 8.78 6.40
N THR A 7 -7.17 9.94 7.04
CA THR A 7 -8.10 11.06 6.86
C THR A 7 -7.45 12.25 6.13
N PRO A 8 -8.23 13.10 5.44
CA PRO A 8 -7.70 14.33 4.84
C PRO A 8 -6.93 15.21 5.82
N GLY A 9 -7.40 15.35 7.06
CA GLY A 9 -6.75 16.17 8.09
C GLY A 9 -5.35 15.65 8.45
N GLU A 10 -5.21 14.34 8.66
CA GLU A 10 -3.90 13.72 8.92
C GLU A 10 -2.95 13.87 7.72
N ILE A 11 -3.47 13.70 6.51
CA ILE A 11 -2.68 13.83 5.27
C ILE A 11 -2.21 15.28 5.10
N MET A 12 -3.08 16.26 5.35
CA MET A 12 -2.74 17.69 5.31
C MET A 12 -1.70 18.05 6.36
N ALA A 13 -1.85 17.58 7.61
CA ALA A 13 -0.87 17.80 8.67
C ALA A 13 0.50 17.24 8.31
N ALA A 14 0.55 16.02 7.77
CA ALA A 14 1.81 15.43 7.30
C ALA A 14 2.41 16.20 6.12
N ARG A 15 1.56 16.69 5.20
CA ARG A 15 1.95 17.53 4.07
C ARG A 15 2.56 18.86 4.52
N GLU A 16 1.96 19.52 5.51
CA GLU A 16 2.48 20.76 6.12
C GLU A 16 3.83 20.52 6.80
N ALA A 17 4.03 19.34 7.42
CA ALA A 17 5.32 18.90 7.96
C ALA A 17 6.36 18.53 6.88
N GLY A 18 6.09 18.80 5.59
CA GLY A 18 7.02 18.54 4.48
C GLY A 18 7.02 17.11 3.95
N LEU A 19 6.11 16.25 4.43
CA LEU A 19 6.02 14.86 3.97
C LEU A 19 5.13 14.76 2.73
N ARG A 20 5.55 13.98 1.75
CA ARG A 20 4.78 13.75 0.49
C ARG A 20 4.49 12.28 0.22
N PHE A 21 5.08 11.38 1.01
CA PHE A 21 4.86 9.95 0.92
C PHE A 21 4.29 9.47 2.25
N LEU A 22 3.13 8.83 2.20
CA LEU A 22 2.42 8.35 3.38
C LEU A 22 2.06 6.89 3.24
N LYS A 23 2.00 6.18 4.37
CA LYS A 23 1.40 4.86 4.46
C LYS A 23 -0.10 5.04 4.65
N PHE A 24 -0.91 4.41 3.81
CA PHE A 24 -2.37 4.38 3.99
C PHE A 24 -2.72 3.07 4.70
N PHE A 25 -2.98 3.12 6.01
CA PHE A 25 -3.13 1.93 6.84
C PHE A 25 -4.14 2.13 7.97
N PRO A 26 -5.08 1.17 8.18
CA PRO A 26 -5.29 -0.07 7.41
C PRO A 26 -6.13 0.15 6.14
N ALA A 27 -5.56 -0.13 4.96
CA ALA A 27 -6.08 0.34 3.67
C ALA A 27 -7.52 -0.06 3.37
N GLU A 28 -7.84 -1.35 3.35
CA GLU A 28 -9.20 -1.83 3.04
C GLU A 28 -10.24 -1.29 4.03
N GLN A 29 -9.92 -1.33 5.33
CA GLN A 29 -10.83 -0.86 6.39
C GLN A 29 -11.00 0.67 6.38
N SER A 30 -10.06 1.42 5.80
CA SER A 30 -10.13 2.87 5.65
C SER A 30 -10.76 3.32 4.32
N GLY A 31 -11.48 2.43 3.63
CA GLY A 31 -12.21 2.72 2.38
C GLY A 31 -11.40 2.47 1.10
N GLY A 32 -10.18 1.96 1.23
CA GLY A 32 -9.39 1.40 0.15
C GLY A 32 -9.21 2.30 -1.07
N ILE A 33 -9.38 1.70 -2.25
CA ILE A 33 -9.25 2.39 -3.54
C ILE A 33 -10.18 3.60 -3.66
N ALA A 34 -11.39 3.53 -3.10
CA ALA A 34 -12.35 4.64 -3.17
C ALA A 34 -11.82 5.88 -2.43
N SER A 35 -11.27 5.70 -1.23
CA SER A 35 -10.63 6.78 -0.47
C SER A 35 -9.43 7.37 -1.21
N LEU A 36 -8.54 6.51 -1.73
CA LEU A 36 -7.37 6.97 -2.48
C LEU A 36 -7.75 7.74 -3.75
N LYS A 37 -8.81 7.32 -4.47
CA LYS A 37 -9.35 8.08 -5.60
C LYS A 37 -9.89 9.44 -5.17
N ALA A 38 -10.61 9.51 -4.04
CA ALA A 38 -11.14 10.76 -3.51
C ALA A 38 -10.02 11.76 -3.14
N PHE A 39 -8.86 11.28 -2.70
CA PHE A 39 -7.71 12.12 -2.37
C PHE A 39 -6.92 12.61 -3.59
N ALA A 40 -7.01 11.92 -4.74
CA ALA A 40 -6.14 12.16 -5.88
C ALA A 40 -6.21 13.59 -6.44
N SER A 41 -7.36 14.26 -6.32
CA SER A 41 -7.55 15.66 -6.76
C SER A 41 -7.12 16.69 -5.69
N PRO A 42 -7.69 16.70 -4.47
CA PRO A 42 -7.36 17.71 -3.46
C PRO A 42 -5.94 17.58 -2.88
N LEU A 43 -5.32 16.39 -2.98
CA LEU A 43 -4.03 16.07 -2.38
C LEU A 43 -3.08 15.49 -3.46
N ALA A 44 -3.11 16.06 -4.66
CA ALA A 44 -2.43 15.54 -5.85
C ALA A 44 -0.89 15.40 -5.71
N ASP A 45 -0.27 16.19 -4.81
CA ASP A 45 1.17 16.15 -4.53
C ASP A 45 1.56 15.10 -3.48
N VAL A 46 0.59 14.40 -2.87
CA VAL A 46 0.83 13.31 -1.91
C VAL A 46 0.69 11.94 -2.60
N LYS A 47 1.60 11.04 -2.27
CA LYS A 47 1.64 9.66 -2.75
C LYS A 47 1.52 8.67 -1.59
N PHE A 48 0.95 7.51 -1.88
CA PHE A 48 0.57 6.52 -0.87
C PHE A 48 1.25 5.17 -1.10
N CYS A 49 1.55 4.52 0.01
CA CYS A 49 1.80 3.08 0.12
C CYS A 49 0.66 2.46 0.95
N PRO A 50 -0.43 1.97 0.31
CA PRO A 50 -1.50 1.30 1.02
C PRO A 50 -1.02 -0.05 1.59
N THR A 51 -1.42 -0.33 2.82
CA THR A 51 -1.09 -1.56 3.55
C THR A 51 -2.27 -1.96 4.42
N GLY A 52 -2.52 -3.26 4.55
CA GLY A 52 -3.64 -3.81 5.33
C GLY A 52 -4.81 -4.20 4.42
N GLY A 53 -5.05 -5.51 4.33
CA GLY A 53 -6.04 -6.09 3.39
C GLY A 53 -5.57 -6.20 1.93
N ILE A 54 -4.31 -5.84 1.63
CA ILE A 54 -3.74 -6.03 0.29
C ILE A 54 -3.26 -7.49 0.13
N THR A 55 -3.57 -8.06 -1.04
CA THR A 55 -3.28 -9.44 -1.45
C THR A 55 -2.80 -9.45 -2.91
N GLY A 56 -2.27 -10.58 -3.38
CA GLY A 56 -1.95 -10.75 -4.80
C GLY A 56 -3.15 -10.56 -5.75
N LYS A 57 -4.40 -10.63 -5.26
CA LYS A 57 -5.61 -10.47 -6.08
C LYS A 57 -6.01 -9.02 -6.32
N ASN A 58 -5.76 -8.11 -5.36
CA ASN A 58 -6.17 -6.71 -5.44
C ASN A 58 -4.99 -5.73 -5.55
N ALA A 59 -3.75 -6.19 -5.40
CA ALA A 59 -2.56 -5.34 -5.47
C ALA A 59 -2.46 -4.56 -6.80
N ALA A 60 -2.78 -5.18 -7.93
CA ALA A 60 -2.77 -4.52 -9.24
C ALA A 60 -3.77 -3.36 -9.31
N ASP A 61 -4.94 -3.50 -8.71
CA ASP A 61 -5.96 -2.45 -8.69
C ASP A 61 -5.48 -1.21 -7.94
N TYR A 62 -4.77 -1.41 -6.82
CA TYR A 62 -4.13 -0.31 -6.09
C TYR A 62 -2.99 0.33 -6.88
N LEU A 63 -2.11 -0.48 -7.48
CA LEU A 63 -0.97 0.01 -8.26
C LEU A 63 -1.39 0.81 -9.49
N SER A 64 -2.59 0.56 -10.03
CA SER A 64 -3.15 1.34 -11.14
C SER A 64 -3.45 2.81 -10.80
N LEU A 65 -3.49 3.18 -9.51
CA LEU A 65 -3.81 4.55 -9.10
C LEU A 65 -2.58 5.47 -9.23
N PRO A 66 -2.71 6.67 -9.83
CA PRO A 66 -1.58 7.57 -10.06
C PRO A 66 -0.97 8.16 -8.77
N ASN A 67 -1.70 8.09 -7.65
CA ASN A 67 -1.24 8.48 -6.33
C ASN A 67 -0.75 7.31 -5.47
N VAL A 68 -0.66 6.09 -6.01
CA VAL A 68 -0.04 4.93 -5.35
C VAL A 68 1.32 4.66 -5.98
N ILE A 69 2.36 4.49 -5.16
CA ILE A 69 3.74 4.26 -5.64
C ILE A 69 4.23 2.83 -5.40
N CYS A 70 3.67 2.16 -4.40
CA CYS A 70 3.92 0.76 -4.06
C CYS A 70 2.79 0.30 -3.14
N VAL A 71 2.72 -1.00 -2.88
CA VAL A 71 1.76 -1.58 -1.92
C VAL A 71 2.49 -2.45 -0.92
N GLY A 72 1.93 -2.59 0.29
CA GLY A 72 2.45 -3.47 1.33
C GLY A 72 1.46 -4.57 1.67
N GLY A 73 1.94 -5.82 1.76
CA GLY A 73 1.13 -6.90 2.31
C GLY A 73 1.92 -8.18 2.60
N SER A 74 1.42 -8.94 3.57
CA SER A 74 2.09 -10.13 4.09
C SER A 74 1.98 -11.34 3.17
N TRP A 75 1.21 -11.27 2.07
CA TRP A 75 1.03 -12.41 1.15
C TRP A 75 2.32 -12.83 0.45
N VAL A 76 3.34 -11.97 0.43
CA VAL A 76 4.66 -12.27 -0.15
C VAL A 76 5.48 -13.19 0.77
N ALA A 77 5.37 -13.01 2.08
CA ALA A 77 6.03 -13.83 3.08
C ALA A 77 5.05 -14.18 4.22
N PRO A 78 4.12 -15.12 3.99
CA PRO A 78 3.17 -15.58 5.00
C PRO A 78 3.88 -16.14 6.24
N ASP A 79 3.34 -15.83 7.43
CA ASP A 79 3.93 -16.22 8.71
C ASP A 79 4.12 -17.74 8.85
N ASP A 80 3.21 -18.55 8.30
CA ASP A 80 3.30 -20.00 8.32
C ASP A 80 4.47 -20.52 7.47
N LEU A 81 4.72 -19.92 6.30
CA LEU A 81 5.87 -20.27 5.45
C LEU A 81 7.19 -19.84 6.08
N VAL A 82 7.21 -18.65 6.71
CA VAL A 82 8.38 -18.16 7.45
C VAL A 82 8.71 -19.09 8.62
N LYS A 83 7.72 -19.46 9.43
CA LYS A 83 7.90 -20.39 10.57
C LYS A 83 8.32 -21.79 10.11
N ALA A 84 7.85 -22.23 8.96
CA ALA A 84 8.21 -23.52 8.37
C ALA A 84 9.54 -23.50 7.60
N GLY A 85 10.21 -22.35 7.46
CA GLY A 85 11.46 -22.22 6.71
C GLY A 85 11.31 -22.50 5.20
N LYS A 86 10.11 -22.29 4.65
CA LYS A 86 9.77 -22.59 3.25
C LYS A 86 10.22 -21.46 2.30
N TRP A 87 11.53 -21.25 2.21
CA TRP A 87 12.11 -20.13 1.47
C TRP A 87 11.84 -20.17 -0.03
N ASP A 88 11.81 -21.36 -0.64
CA ASP A 88 11.50 -21.52 -2.07
C ASP A 88 10.05 -21.10 -2.39
N GLU A 89 9.11 -21.36 -1.47
CA GLU A 89 7.72 -20.93 -1.63
C GLU A 89 7.60 -19.40 -1.50
N ILE A 90 8.31 -18.80 -0.55
CA ILE A 90 8.38 -17.33 -0.38
C ILE A 90 9.03 -16.67 -1.61
N GLU A 91 10.09 -17.27 -2.15
CA GLU A 91 10.73 -16.81 -3.38
C GLU A 91 9.74 -16.79 -4.55
N ALA A 92 8.99 -17.87 -4.74
CA ALA A 92 7.98 -17.96 -5.80
C ALA A 92 6.89 -16.88 -5.64
N LEU A 93 6.43 -16.62 -4.42
CA LEU A 93 5.46 -15.57 -4.09
C LEU A 93 6.03 -14.17 -4.38
N ALA A 94 7.27 -13.90 -3.97
CA ALA A 94 7.96 -12.65 -4.24
C ALA A 94 8.16 -12.42 -5.74
N ARG A 95 8.56 -13.46 -6.48
CA ARG A 95 8.69 -13.42 -7.94
C ARG A 95 7.36 -13.12 -8.61
N ALA A 96 6.28 -13.75 -8.17
CA ALA A 96 4.94 -13.46 -8.69
C ALA A 96 4.53 -12.00 -8.40
N ALA A 97 4.77 -11.51 -7.18
CA ALA A 97 4.48 -10.14 -6.79
C ALA A 97 5.30 -9.10 -7.57
N SER A 98 6.56 -9.40 -7.90
CA SER A 98 7.43 -8.49 -8.67
C SER A 98 6.96 -8.24 -10.11
N LYS A 99 6.09 -9.12 -10.63
CA LYS A 99 5.49 -8.99 -11.96
C LYS A 99 4.21 -8.15 -11.96
N LEU A 100 3.73 -7.74 -10.78
CA LEU A 100 2.58 -6.83 -10.67
C LEU A 100 3.03 -5.45 -11.18
N GLY A 101 2.39 -4.99 -12.26
CA GLY A 101 2.73 -3.72 -12.88
C GLY A 101 2.26 -2.50 -12.07
N ARG A 102 2.90 -1.36 -12.35
CA ARG A 102 2.31 -0.04 -12.21
C ARG A 102 1.93 0.48 -13.59
#